data_AF-A0A9N9HP74-F1
#
_entry.id   AF-A0A9N9HP74-F1
#
_cell.length_a   1.000
_cell.length_b   1.000
_cell.length_c   1.000
_cell.angle_alpha   90.00
_cell.angle_beta   90.00
_cell.angle_gamma   90.00
#
_symmetry.space_group_name_H-M   'P 1'
#
loop_
_entity.id
_entity.type
_entity.pdbx_description
1 polymer ?
#
loop_
_entity_poly.entity_id
_entity_poly.type
_entity_poly.pdbx_seq_one_letter_code
_entity_poly.pdbx_strand_id
1 'polypeptide(L)'
;MTKSKRQSKKPLQRSYNNYLLPEEYFTSLDSLPTNIANLYPAVRDLFPITDRKCLRELGYYKRQLSLYYECTKISPHFFELPPPKARLPLAYQDLSPKYRRHFPIDPNNIHDNTQKILEKLREEYTFKNLPNNYYQQEAIDFIDDISSIYKFNQPLSPEIMTVNPTEKPDLPNDPQLITKYSILTPITSTKTLTE
;
A
#
# COMPACT_ATOMS: atom_id res chain seq x y z
N MET A 1 47.61 -10.37 15.92
CA MET A 1 47.10 -9.26 15.07
C MET A 1 46.18 -8.39 15.91
N THR A 2 46.69 -7.24 16.33
CA THR A 2 46.07 -6.32 17.29
C THR A 2 45.01 -5.45 16.59
N LYS A 3 43.76 -5.53 17.06
CA LYS A 3 42.64 -4.71 16.57
C LYS A 3 42.77 -3.29 17.11
N SER A 4 43.25 -2.36 16.29
CA SER A 4 43.24 -0.92 16.61
C SER A 4 41.82 -0.38 16.44
N LYS A 5 41.19 0.03 17.55
CA LYS A 5 39.87 0.69 17.56
C LYS A 5 40.04 2.15 17.07
N ARG A 6 39.60 2.44 15.86
CA ARG A 6 39.57 3.81 15.31
C ARG A 6 38.31 4.53 15.79
N GLN A 7 38.47 5.61 16.56
CA GLN A 7 37.37 6.42 17.11
C GLN A 7 37.14 7.68 16.25
N SER A 8 35.87 8.10 16.14
CA SER A 8 35.46 9.27 15.35
C SER A 8 35.74 10.60 16.08
N LYS A 9 36.06 11.64 15.30
CA LYS A 9 36.66 12.93 15.73
C LYS A 9 35.87 13.81 16.71
N LYS A 10 34.61 13.52 17.09
CA LYS A 10 33.73 14.55 17.69
C LYS A 10 33.36 14.46 19.20
N PRO A 11 33.50 13.35 19.95
CA PRO A 11 33.20 13.39 21.39
C PRO A 11 34.42 13.38 22.34
N LEU A 12 35.63 13.02 21.89
CA LEU A 12 36.79 12.90 22.80
C LEU A 12 37.51 14.20 23.16
N GLN A 13 37.28 15.30 22.44
CA GLN A 13 37.93 16.59 22.75
C GLN A 13 37.45 17.24 24.06
N ARG A 14 36.36 16.76 24.68
CA ARG A 14 35.74 17.46 25.82
C ARG A 14 36.20 17.02 27.22
N SER A 15 37.01 15.96 27.36
CA SER A 15 37.32 15.42 28.70
C SER A 15 38.82 15.26 29.02
N TYR A 16 39.72 15.62 28.12
CA TYR A 16 41.15 15.61 28.42
C TYR A 16 41.67 17.04 28.57
N ASN A 17 41.84 17.43 29.83
CA ASN A 17 42.50 18.66 30.21
C ASN A 17 43.90 18.74 29.55
N ASN A 18 44.12 19.84 28.83
CA ASN A 18 45.40 20.49 28.55
C ASN A 18 46.46 19.78 27.69
N TYR A 19 46.18 18.61 27.10
CA TYR A 19 47.02 18.08 26.02
C TYR A 19 46.22 18.05 24.72
N LEU A 20 46.47 19.04 23.86
CA LEU A 20 46.08 18.96 22.46
C LEU A 20 46.77 17.73 21.88
N LEU A 21 45.99 16.70 21.56
CA LEU A 21 46.50 15.52 20.85
C LEU A 21 47.18 16.01 19.56
N PRO A 22 48.43 15.58 19.27
CA PRO A 22 49.10 15.98 18.03
C PRO A 22 48.26 15.64 16.82
N GLU A 23 48.31 16.49 15.80
CA GLU A 23 47.47 16.37 14.59
C GLU A 23 47.71 15.03 13.86
N GLU A 24 48.92 14.47 14.02
CA GLU A 24 49.34 13.14 13.55
C GLU A 24 48.48 11.98 14.09
N TYR A 25 47.83 12.13 15.25
CA TYR A 25 46.91 11.13 15.79
C TYR A 25 45.56 11.11 15.06
N PHE A 26 45.27 12.12 14.24
CA PHE A 26 44.01 12.26 13.52
C PHE A 26 44.21 11.99 12.04
N THR A 27 44.09 10.73 11.63
CA THR A 27 43.98 10.40 10.20
C THR A 27 42.67 10.95 9.64
N SER A 28 42.75 11.74 8.57
CA SER A 28 41.58 12.07 7.74
C SER A 28 41.08 10.81 7.05
N LEU A 29 39.76 10.66 6.99
CA LEU A 29 39.13 9.55 6.28
C LEU A 29 39.09 9.88 4.79
N ASP A 30 39.23 8.86 3.95
CA ASP A 30 39.07 9.01 2.51
C ASP A 30 37.62 9.34 2.16
N SER A 31 37.41 9.98 1.01
CA SER A 31 36.07 10.21 0.47
C SER A 31 35.41 8.89 0.08
N LEU A 32 34.08 8.83 0.19
CA LEU A 32 33.32 7.64 -0.20
C LEU A 32 33.49 7.39 -1.72
N PRO A 33 33.99 6.21 -2.14
CA PRO A 33 34.21 5.92 -3.55
C PRO A 33 32.88 5.80 -4.30
N THR A 34 32.88 6.15 -5.59
CA THR A 34 31.68 6.02 -6.45
C THR A 34 31.40 4.58 -6.85
N ASN A 35 32.45 3.75 -6.96
CA ASN A 35 32.34 2.34 -7.33
C ASN A 35 32.34 1.45 -6.06
N ILE A 36 31.31 0.62 -5.92
CA ILE A 36 31.13 -0.33 -4.81
C ILE A 36 32.31 -1.30 -4.71
N ALA A 37 32.94 -1.67 -5.83
CA ALA A 37 34.10 -2.56 -5.83
C ALA A 37 35.31 -1.98 -5.08
N ASN A 38 35.39 -0.66 -4.95
CA ASN A 38 36.48 0.03 -4.26
C ASN A 38 36.20 0.25 -2.77
N LEU A 39 35.08 -0.27 -2.26
CA LEU A 39 34.79 -0.24 -0.84
C LEU A 39 35.71 -1.16 -0.05
N TYR A 40 35.96 -0.76 1.19
CA TYR A 40 36.70 -1.56 2.15
C TYR A 40 36.01 -2.93 2.30
N PRO A 41 36.76 -4.04 2.27
CA PRO A 41 36.17 -5.38 2.23
C PRO A 41 35.12 -5.64 3.31
N ALA A 42 35.31 -5.09 4.52
CA ALA A 42 34.39 -5.27 5.64
C ALA A 42 32.99 -4.63 5.45
N VAL A 43 32.85 -3.67 4.54
CA VAL A 43 31.56 -3.00 4.25
C VAL A 43 31.07 -3.25 2.83
N ARG A 44 31.89 -3.87 1.98
CA ARG A 44 31.57 -4.15 0.58
C ARG A 44 30.36 -5.06 0.45
N ASP A 45 30.23 -6.06 1.34
CA ASP A 45 29.13 -7.03 1.32
C ASP A 45 27.76 -6.43 1.72
N LEU A 46 27.75 -5.21 2.27
CA LEU A 46 26.52 -4.49 2.64
C LEU A 46 25.87 -3.77 1.45
N PHE A 47 26.53 -3.74 0.28
CA PHE A 47 26.11 -2.98 -0.89
C PHE A 47 26.21 -3.81 -2.18
N PRO A 48 25.39 -3.53 -3.20
CA PRO A 48 24.30 -2.54 -3.20
C PRO A 48 23.09 -2.97 -2.37
N ILE A 49 22.35 -2.01 -1.84
CA ILE A 49 21.09 -2.27 -1.14
C ILE A 49 20.03 -2.60 -2.18
N THR A 50 19.63 -3.87 -2.24
CA THR A 50 18.66 -4.39 -3.21
C THR A 50 17.23 -4.44 -2.68
N ASP A 51 17.04 -4.81 -1.41
CA ASP A 51 15.71 -4.88 -0.81
C ASP A 51 15.30 -3.55 -0.15
N ARG A 52 14.05 -3.14 -0.36
CA ARG A 52 13.42 -2.01 0.35
C ARG A 52 13.34 -2.24 1.86
N LYS A 53 13.28 -3.50 2.32
CA LYS A 53 13.30 -3.81 3.77
C LYS A 53 14.58 -3.34 4.44
N CYS A 54 15.72 -3.49 3.76
CA CYS A 54 17.04 -3.04 4.22
C CYS A 54 17.11 -1.51 4.40
N LEU A 55 16.21 -0.74 3.78
CA LEU A 55 16.16 0.72 3.99
C LEU A 55 15.86 1.10 5.45
N ARG A 56 15.23 0.21 6.23
CA ARG A 56 15.04 0.41 7.67
C ARG A 56 16.36 0.45 8.44
N GLU A 57 17.39 -0.21 7.91
CA GLU A 57 18.73 -0.31 8.50
C GLU A 57 19.70 0.73 7.94
N LEU A 58 19.21 1.76 7.23
CA LEU A 58 20.07 2.80 6.64
C LEU A 58 20.99 3.48 7.66
N GLY A 59 20.52 3.66 8.89
CA GLY A 59 21.34 4.19 9.98
C GLY A 59 22.54 3.28 10.30
N TYR A 60 22.34 1.97 10.26
CA TYR A 60 23.41 0.98 10.46
C TYR A 60 24.41 1.02 9.30
N TYR A 61 23.96 0.97 8.04
CA TYR A 61 24.86 1.04 6.88
C TYR A 61 25.67 2.33 6.84
N LYS A 62 25.04 3.48 7.13
CA LYS A 62 25.74 4.76 7.23
C LYS A 62 26.81 4.74 8.32
N ARG A 63 26.51 4.14 9.48
CA ARG A 63 27.48 4.00 10.57
C ARG A 63 28.66 3.13 10.14
N GLN A 64 28.43 2.03 9.45
CA GLN A 64 29.50 1.17 8.93
C GLN A 64 30.40 1.91 7.93
N LEU A 65 29.82 2.65 6.99
CA LEU A 65 30.60 3.48 6.06
C LEU A 65 31.42 4.55 6.78
N SER A 66 30.85 5.19 7.82
CA SER A 66 31.53 6.24 8.58
C SER A 66 32.75 5.79 9.39
N LEU A 67 32.98 4.48 9.51
CA LEU A 67 34.19 3.93 10.13
C LEU A 67 35.41 4.00 9.19
N TYR A 68 35.17 4.03 7.89
CA TYR A 68 36.21 3.94 6.86
C TYR A 68 36.26 5.17 5.96
N TYR A 69 35.14 5.85 5.77
CA TYR A 69 34.99 6.94 4.82
C TYR A 69 34.34 8.17 5.45
N GLU A 70 34.67 9.35 4.93
CA GLU A 70 33.92 10.56 5.20
C GLU A 70 32.58 10.50 4.41
N CYS A 71 31.52 10.08 5.10
CA CYS A 71 30.20 9.86 4.49
C CYS A 71 29.13 10.74 5.14
N THR A 72 28.82 11.88 4.51
CA THR A 72 27.68 12.73 4.91
C THR A 72 26.35 12.17 4.40
N LYS A 73 26.32 11.72 3.14
CA LYS A 73 25.17 11.15 2.44
C LYS A 73 25.61 9.95 1.60
N ILE A 74 24.80 8.89 1.60
CA ILE A 74 25.04 7.70 0.76
C ILE A 74 24.55 8.04 -0.66
N SER A 75 25.40 7.79 -1.65
CA SER A 75 25.08 8.06 -3.06
C SER A 75 24.02 7.08 -3.59
N PRO A 76 23.12 7.50 -4.51
CA PRO A 76 22.14 6.62 -5.14
C PRO A 76 22.73 5.36 -5.80
N HIS A 77 24.00 5.39 -6.24
CA HIS A 77 24.67 4.24 -6.85
C HIS A 77 24.84 3.04 -5.90
N PHE A 78 24.68 3.24 -4.60
CA PHE A 78 24.72 2.17 -3.59
C PHE A 78 23.35 1.49 -3.41
N PHE A 79 22.35 1.86 -4.21
CA PHE A 79 20.99 1.38 -4.15
C PHE A 79 20.58 0.78 -5.49
N GLU A 80 20.24 -0.51 -5.48
CA GLU A 80 19.69 -1.23 -6.62
C GLU A 80 18.28 -1.71 -6.26
N LEU A 81 17.41 -0.75 -5.95
CA LEU A 81 16.07 -1.04 -5.47
C LEU A 81 15.15 -1.44 -6.63
N PRO A 82 14.22 -2.39 -6.41
CA PRO A 82 13.19 -2.70 -7.40
C PRO A 82 12.30 -1.48 -7.66
N PRO A 83 11.68 -1.40 -8.85
CA PRO A 83 10.80 -0.32 -9.22
C PRO A 83 9.68 -0.12 -8.19
N PRO A 84 9.16 1.11 -8.03
CA PRO A 84 8.01 1.37 -7.17
C PRO A 84 6.81 0.52 -7.59
N LYS A 85 6.25 -0.18 -6.60
CA LYS A 85 4.99 -0.92 -6.75
C LYS A 85 3.88 0.03 -7.19
N ALA A 86 2.98 -0.47 -8.02
CA ALA A 86 1.84 0.31 -8.50
C ALA A 86 0.89 0.67 -7.34
N ARG A 87 0.04 1.68 -7.53
CA ARG A 87 -1.05 1.95 -6.59
C ARG A 87 -2.15 0.90 -6.81
N LEU A 88 -2.80 0.48 -5.73
CA LEU A 88 -3.95 -0.39 -5.84
C LEU A 88 -5.07 0.33 -6.62
N PRO A 89 -5.70 -0.31 -7.62
CA PRO A 89 -6.84 0.25 -8.33
C PRO A 89 -8.01 0.53 -7.38
N LEU A 90 -8.80 1.55 -7.69
CA LEU A 90 -9.97 1.88 -6.89
C LEU A 90 -11.03 0.79 -6.97
N ALA A 91 -11.21 0.15 -8.12
CA ALA A 91 -12.19 -0.91 -8.34
C ALA A 91 -11.49 -2.27 -8.46
N TYR A 92 -12.01 -3.32 -7.81
CA TYR A 92 -11.41 -4.67 -7.89
C TYR A 92 -11.50 -5.25 -9.31
N GLN A 93 -12.42 -4.74 -10.14
CA GLN A 93 -12.53 -5.07 -11.55
C GLN A 93 -11.26 -4.64 -12.30
N ASP A 94 -10.56 -3.59 -11.88
CA ASP A 94 -9.32 -3.14 -12.54
C ASP A 94 -8.08 -3.91 -12.09
N LEU A 95 -8.22 -4.87 -11.17
CA LEU A 95 -7.13 -5.75 -10.79
C LEU A 95 -6.72 -6.67 -11.94
N SER A 96 -5.46 -7.13 -11.86
CA SER A 96 -4.98 -8.23 -12.69
C SER A 96 -5.95 -9.43 -12.58
N PRO A 97 -6.24 -10.13 -13.70
CA PRO A 97 -7.21 -11.23 -13.74
C PRO A 97 -6.98 -12.34 -12.70
N LYS A 98 -5.73 -12.53 -12.27
CA LYS A 98 -5.36 -13.49 -11.21
C LYS A 98 -5.95 -13.16 -9.84
N TYR A 99 -6.14 -11.88 -9.52
CA TYR A 99 -6.66 -11.47 -8.21
C TYR A 99 -8.16 -11.22 -8.26
N ARG A 100 -8.69 -10.79 -9.41
CA ARG A 100 -10.11 -10.43 -9.60
C ARG A 100 -11.07 -11.52 -9.13
N ARG A 101 -10.74 -12.79 -9.32
CA ARG A 101 -11.57 -13.95 -8.93
C ARG A 101 -11.76 -14.12 -7.41
N HIS A 102 -10.97 -13.42 -6.61
CA HIS A 102 -11.01 -13.50 -5.16
C HIS A 102 -11.76 -12.34 -4.51
N PHE A 103 -12.34 -11.45 -5.31
CA PHE A 103 -13.11 -10.30 -4.86
C PHE A 103 -14.54 -10.35 -5.45
N PRO A 104 -15.53 -9.77 -4.76
CA PRO A 104 -15.44 -9.09 -3.46
C PRO A 104 -15.24 -10.05 -2.27
N ILE A 105 -14.59 -9.57 -1.21
CA ILE A 105 -14.35 -10.31 0.04
C ILE A 105 -15.56 -10.18 0.96
N ASP A 106 -16.03 -11.29 1.51
CA ASP A 106 -16.98 -11.28 2.63
C ASP A 106 -16.21 -11.03 3.95
N PRO A 107 -16.40 -9.89 4.63
CA PRO A 107 -15.72 -9.59 5.88
C PRO A 107 -16.12 -10.52 7.03
N ASN A 108 -17.28 -11.17 6.94
CA ASN A 108 -17.76 -12.12 7.96
C ASN A 108 -17.20 -13.53 7.77
N ASN A 109 -16.59 -13.81 6.61
CA ASN A 109 -16.05 -15.12 6.24
C ASN A 109 -14.60 -15.02 5.75
N ILE A 110 -13.75 -14.43 6.59
CA ILE A 110 -12.31 -14.30 6.31
C ILE A 110 -11.61 -15.63 6.61
N HIS A 111 -11.35 -16.43 5.56
CA HIS A 111 -10.54 -17.65 5.66
C HIS A 111 -9.05 -17.35 5.37
N ASP A 112 -8.11 -18.16 5.90
CA ASP A 112 -6.65 -18.12 5.61
C ASP A 112 -6.26 -17.83 4.14
N ASN A 113 -7.05 -18.30 3.17
CA ASN A 113 -6.78 -18.04 1.75
C ASN A 113 -6.84 -16.55 1.41
N THR A 114 -7.75 -15.78 2.03
CA THR A 114 -7.86 -14.32 1.84
C THR A 114 -6.59 -13.60 2.28
N GLN A 115 -6.02 -13.98 3.43
CA GLN A 115 -4.77 -13.40 3.91
C GLN A 115 -3.61 -13.68 2.95
N LYS A 116 -3.50 -14.92 2.45
CA LYS A 116 -2.49 -15.29 1.44
C LYS A 116 -2.66 -14.49 0.15
N ILE A 117 -3.90 -14.22 -0.27
CA ILE A 117 -4.19 -13.40 -1.46
C ILE A 117 -3.80 -11.96 -1.21
N LEU A 118 -4.10 -11.39 -0.04
CA LEU A 118 -3.70 -10.04 0.36
C LEU A 118 -2.18 -9.87 0.40
N GLU A 119 -1.45 -10.87 0.89
CA GLU A 119 0.02 -10.89 0.86
C GLU A 119 0.56 -10.83 -0.57
N LYS A 120 0.03 -11.68 -1.47
CA LYS A 120 0.36 -11.66 -2.90
C LYS A 120 -0.01 -10.34 -3.58
N LEU A 121 -1.09 -9.70 -3.14
CA LEU A 121 -1.49 -8.37 -3.63
C LEU A 121 -0.51 -7.29 -3.17
N ARG A 122 -0.01 -7.38 -1.94
CA ARG A 122 1.02 -6.48 -1.39
C ARG A 122 2.38 -6.66 -2.06
N GLU A 123 2.63 -7.76 -2.76
CA GLU A 123 3.85 -7.93 -3.57
C GLU A 123 3.87 -6.97 -4.77
N GLU A 124 2.71 -6.72 -5.39
CA GLU A 124 2.61 -5.94 -6.64
C GLU A 124 2.09 -4.53 -6.44
N TYR A 125 1.22 -4.34 -5.44
CA TYR A 125 0.53 -3.09 -5.21
C TYR A 125 0.90 -2.49 -3.85
N THR A 126 0.86 -1.16 -3.80
CA THR A 126 0.95 -0.37 -2.57
C THR A 126 -0.44 0.00 -2.09
N PHE A 127 -0.79 -0.43 -0.87
CA PHE A 127 -2.00 -0.02 -0.16
C PHE A 127 -1.84 -0.28 1.34
N LYS A 128 -2.52 0.54 2.17
CA LYS A 128 -2.58 0.35 3.62
C LYS A 128 -3.80 -0.52 3.99
N ASN A 129 -4.96 -0.13 3.48
CA ASN A 129 -6.23 -0.81 3.61
C ASN A 129 -6.81 -1.06 2.21
N LEU A 130 -7.64 -2.09 2.06
CA LEU A 130 -8.44 -2.24 0.84
C LEU A 130 -9.54 -1.16 0.79
N PRO A 131 -9.87 -0.64 -0.39
CA PRO A 131 -11.05 0.19 -0.60
C PRO A 131 -12.35 -0.57 -0.28
N ASN A 132 -13.41 0.17 0.06
CA ASN A 132 -14.69 -0.42 0.50
C ASN A 132 -15.34 -1.32 -0.56
N ASN A 133 -15.25 -0.96 -1.83
CA ASN A 133 -15.79 -1.74 -2.94
C ASN A 133 -15.09 -3.09 -3.16
N TYR A 134 -14.00 -3.40 -2.44
CA TYR A 134 -13.40 -4.73 -2.40
C TYR A 134 -14.13 -5.67 -1.44
N TYR A 135 -15.08 -5.16 -0.65
CA TYR A 135 -15.88 -5.93 0.29
C TYR A 135 -17.33 -6.07 -0.21
N GLN A 136 -17.96 -7.20 0.11
CA GLN A 136 -19.35 -7.47 -0.24
C GLN A 136 -20.35 -6.60 0.56
N GLN A 137 -19.87 -5.94 1.63
CA GLN A 137 -20.69 -5.18 2.59
C GLN A 137 -21.45 -4.02 1.94
N GLU A 138 -20.93 -3.34 0.91
CA GLU A 138 -21.66 -2.25 0.24
C GLU A 138 -22.99 -2.71 -0.37
N ALA A 139 -23.04 -3.93 -0.91
CA ALA A 139 -24.28 -4.49 -1.43
C ALA A 139 -25.26 -4.85 -0.30
N ILE A 140 -24.74 -5.30 0.84
CA ILE A 140 -25.56 -5.65 2.02
C ILE A 140 -26.14 -4.38 2.64
N ASP A 141 -25.29 -3.38 2.92
CA ASP A 141 -25.70 -2.10 3.51
C ASP A 141 -26.70 -1.37 2.59
N PHE A 142 -26.48 -1.40 1.27
CA PHE A 142 -27.45 -0.86 0.31
C PHE A 142 -28.79 -1.60 0.37
N ILE A 143 -28.79 -2.93 0.43
CA ILE A 143 -30.00 -3.76 0.54
C ILE A 143 -30.73 -3.46 1.86
N ASP A 144 -30.01 -3.31 2.96
CA ASP A 144 -30.57 -2.97 4.27
C ASP A 144 -31.18 -1.57 4.26
N ASP A 145 -30.48 -0.57 3.72
CA ASP A 145 -30.97 0.81 3.58
C ASP A 145 -32.28 0.86 2.80
N ILE A 146 -32.34 0.19 1.64
CA ILE A 146 -33.56 0.19 0.81
C ILE A 146 -34.67 -0.69 1.39
N SER A 147 -34.37 -1.68 2.24
CA SER A 147 -35.38 -2.56 2.86
C SER A 147 -36.33 -1.79 3.79
N SER A 148 -35.85 -0.69 4.38
CA SER A 148 -36.67 0.18 5.23
C SER A 148 -37.70 0.99 4.44
N ILE A 149 -37.44 1.24 3.16
CA ILE A 149 -38.23 2.10 2.27
C ILE A 149 -39.09 1.26 1.31
N TYR A 150 -38.57 0.14 0.83
CA TYR A 150 -39.16 -0.68 -0.23
C TYR A 150 -39.42 -2.11 0.23
N LYS A 151 -40.61 -2.63 -0.07
CA LYS A 151 -40.92 -4.05 0.09
C LYS A 151 -40.50 -4.81 -1.16
N PHE A 152 -39.54 -5.72 -1.03
CA PHE A 152 -39.12 -6.63 -2.10
C PHE A 152 -38.90 -8.04 -1.54
N ASN A 153 -38.96 -9.04 -2.42
CA ASN A 153 -38.72 -10.43 -2.06
C ASN A 153 -37.22 -10.74 -2.16
N GLN A 154 -36.68 -11.44 -1.17
CA GLN A 154 -35.33 -12.00 -1.20
C GLN A 154 -35.38 -13.48 -1.64
N PRO A 155 -34.44 -13.95 -2.48
CA PRO A 155 -33.34 -13.20 -3.07
C PRO A 155 -33.80 -12.25 -4.20
N LEU A 156 -33.09 -11.14 -4.38
CA LEU A 156 -33.32 -10.23 -5.51
C LEU A 156 -33.18 -10.97 -6.83
N SER A 157 -34.08 -10.70 -7.79
CA SER A 157 -34.06 -11.37 -9.09
C SER A 157 -32.71 -11.13 -9.80
N PRO A 158 -32.05 -12.16 -10.36
CA PRO A 158 -30.75 -12.03 -11.04
C PRO A 158 -30.79 -11.07 -12.23
N GLU A 159 -31.96 -10.85 -12.83
CA GLU A 159 -32.18 -9.83 -13.85
C GLU A 159 -31.88 -8.42 -13.31
N ILE A 160 -32.28 -8.10 -12.08
CA ILE A 160 -32.03 -6.79 -11.46
C ILE A 160 -30.53 -6.63 -11.13
N MET A 161 -29.87 -7.71 -10.72
CA MET A 161 -28.45 -7.71 -10.33
C MET A 161 -27.48 -7.61 -11.53
N THR A 162 -27.95 -7.89 -12.75
CA THR A 162 -27.13 -7.94 -13.96
C THR A 162 -27.36 -6.75 -14.91
N VAL A 163 -28.39 -5.94 -14.66
CA VAL A 163 -28.68 -4.75 -15.47
C VAL A 163 -27.65 -3.67 -15.19
N ASN A 164 -26.93 -3.27 -16.23
CA ASN A 164 -25.99 -2.15 -16.19
C ASN A 164 -26.78 -0.85 -15.93
N PRO A 165 -26.51 -0.07 -14.86
CA PRO A 165 -27.28 1.12 -14.49
C PRO A 165 -27.28 2.24 -15.54
N THR A 166 -26.44 2.12 -16.57
CA THR A 166 -26.31 3.08 -17.67
C THR A 166 -27.22 2.73 -18.85
N GLU A 167 -27.67 1.47 -18.96
CA GLU A 167 -28.61 0.99 -19.96
C GLU A 167 -30.02 0.98 -19.34
N LYS A 168 -30.60 2.18 -19.16
CA LYS A 168 -32.00 2.26 -18.74
C LYS A 168 -32.87 1.72 -19.88
N PRO A 169 -33.73 0.71 -19.65
CA PRO A 169 -34.69 0.31 -20.66
C PRO A 169 -35.65 1.48 -20.93
N ASP A 170 -36.02 1.67 -22.19
CA ASP A 170 -37.05 2.64 -22.55
C ASP A 170 -38.35 2.29 -21.82
N LEU A 171 -38.98 3.30 -21.21
CA LEU A 171 -40.25 3.12 -20.54
C LEU A 171 -41.29 2.61 -21.55
N PRO A 172 -42.10 1.59 -21.22
CA PRO A 172 -43.16 1.13 -22.10
C PRO A 172 -44.11 2.29 -22.40
N ASN A 173 -44.32 2.58 -23.69
CA ASN A 173 -45.29 3.59 -24.13
C ASN A 173 -46.74 3.12 -23.94
N ASP A 174 -46.97 1.82 -23.77
CA ASP A 174 -48.28 1.23 -23.54
C ASP A 174 -48.59 1.18 -22.03
N PRO A 175 -49.61 1.91 -21.54
CA PRO A 175 -50.02 1.91 -20.14
C PRO A 175 -50.37 0.52 -19.60
N GLN A 176 -50.78 -0.43 -20.46
CA GLN A 176 -51.17 -1.76 -20.01
C GLN A 176 -49.97 -2.63 -19.61
N LEU A 177 -48.77 -2.34 -20.12
CA LEU A 177 -47.54 -3.07 -19.79
C LEU A 177 -46.97 -2.69 -18.41
N ILE A 178 -47.43 -1.60 -17.81
CA ILE A 178 -46.99 -1.11 -16.49
C ILE A 178 -47.53 -1.98 -15.34
N THR A 179 -48.52 -2.83 -15.59
CA THR A 179 -49.14 -3.71 -14.57
C THR A 179 -48.22 -4.78 -14.00
N LYS A 180 -47.09 -5.09 -14.65
CA LYS A 180 -46.18 -6.17 -14.21
C LYS A 180 -45.22 -5.79 -13.09
N TYR A 181 -45.04 -4.49 -12.82
CA TYR A 181 -44.23 -3.98 -11.72
C TYR A 181 -45.10 -3.14 -10.80
N SER A 182 -45.89 -3.80 -9.95
CA SER A 182 -46.67 -3.15 -8.90
C SER A 182 -45.72 -2.58 -7.84
N ILE A 183 -45.18 -1.38 -8.07
CA ILE A 183 -44.64 -0.55 -7.00
C ILE A 183 -45.84 -0.08 -6.18
N LEU A 184 -46.28 -0.93 -5.24
CA LEU A 184 -47.35 -0.61 -4.30
C LEU A 184 -46.83 0.38 -3.25
N THR A 185 -46.56 1.62 -3.64
CA THR A 185 -46.62 2.71 -2.67
C THR A 185 -48.07 3.20 -2.64
N PRO A 186 -48.82 2.99 -1.55
CA PRO A 186 -50.10 3.66 -1.41
C PRO A 186 -49.84 5.16 -1.35
N ILE A 187 -50.41 5.91 -2.30
CA ILE A 187 -50.44 7.37 -2.24
C ILE A 187 -51.35 7.73 -1.06
N THR A 188 -50.75 8.08 0.07
CA THR A 188 -51.48 8.38 1.31
C THR A 188 -51.90 9.84 1.43
N SER A 189 -51.42 10.72 0.54
CA SER A 189 -51.68 12.16 0.63
C SER A 189 -51.56 12.86 -0.72
N THR A 190 -52.41 13.86 -0.96
CA THR A 190 -52.40 14.70 -2.17
C THR A 190 -51.16 15.59 -2.28
N LYS A 191 -50.40 15.78 -1.19
CA LYS A 191 -49.17 16.59 -1.20
C LYS A 191 -48.00 15.95 -1.96
N THR A 192 -48.00 14.63 -2.15
CA THR A 192 -46.89 13.92 -2.83
C THR A 192 -46.99 13.99 -4.36
N LEU A 193 -47.99 14.67 -4.92
CA LEU A 193 -48.23 14.75 -6.37
C LEU A 193 -47.81 16.09 -6.99
N THR A 194 -47.35 17.06 -6.20
CA THR A 194 -47.12 18.44 -6.68
C THR A 194 -45.72 19.00 -6.38
N GLU A 195 -44.75 18.16 -6.00
CA GLU A 195 -43.33 18.54 -5.96
C GLU A 195 -42.57 17.96 -7.16
#